data_AF-A0A139WUN2-F1
#
_entry.id   AF-A0A139WUN2-F1
#
_cell.length_a   1.000
_cell.length_b   1.000
_cell.length_c   1.000
_cell.angle_alpha   90.00
_cell.angle_beta   90.00
_cell.angle_gamma   90.00
#
_symmetry.space_group_name_H-M   'P 1'
#
loop_
_entity.id
_entity.type
_entity.pdbx_description
1 polymer ?
#
loop_
_entity_poly.entity_id
_entity_poly.type
_entity_poly.pdbx_seq_one_letter_code
_entity_poly.pdbx_strand_id
1 'polypeptide(L)' 'MEGKNFEVEDYVDLMAVLLDLKLQDEYRDGVVANFERIRAIAQVVNEFPLPDELEVSTEFHP' A
#
# COMPACT_ATOMS: atom_id res chain seq x y z
N MET A 1 3.60 12.86 0.02
CA MET A 1 2.21 13.08 0.46
C MET A 1 2.24 13.42 1.93
N GLU A 2 2.24 14.72 2.25
CA GLU A 2 2.39 15.16 3.64
C GLU A 2 1.01 15.56 4.19
N GLY A 3 0.67 15.02 5.37
CA GLY A 3 -0.41 15.59 6.20
C GLY A 3 -1.80 14.95 6.16
N LYS A 4 -2.00 13.77 5.58
CA LYS A 4 -3.23 12.99 5.87
C LYS A 4 -2.90 11.90 6.89
N ASN A 5 -3.62 11.88 8.01
CA ASN A 5 -3.72 10.68 8.84
C ASN A 5 -4.19 9.55 7.91
N PHE A 6 -3.28 8.62 7.62
CA PHE A 6 -3.57 7.47 6.78
C PHE A 6 -4.21 6.42 7.67
N GLU A 7 -5.54 6.37 7.63
CA GLU A 7 -6.33 5.36 8.32
C GLU A 7 -6.34 4.09 7.48
N VAL A 8 -5.64 3.06 7.96
CA VAL A 8 -5.43 1.81 7.21
C VAL A 8 -6.75 1.07 7.00
N GLU A 9 -7.64 1.12 7.98
CA GLU A 9 -8.98 0.51 7.90
C GLU A 9 -9.79 1.08 6.72
N ASP A 10 -9.93 2.41 6.68
CA ASP A 10 -10.65 3.10 5.61
C ASP A 10 -10.03 2.81 4.23
N TYR A 11 -8.69 2.78 4.17
CA TYR A 11 -7.99 2.44 2.94
C TYR A 11 -8.30 1.02 2.47
N VAL A 12 -8.24 0.03 3.37
CA VAL A 12 -8.54 -1.37 3.04
C VAL A 12 -9.98 -1.52 2.54
N ASP A 13 -10.94 -0.89 3.22
CA ASP A 13 -12.35 -0.98 2.85
C ASP A 13 -12.62 -0.31 1.49
N LEU A 14 -12.06 0.87 1.25
CA LEU A 14 -12.20 1.58 -0.03
C LEU A 14 -11.51 0.84 -1.19
N MET A 15 -10.33 0.25 -0.95
CA MET A 15 -9.62 -0.54 -1.95
C MET A 15 -10.33 -1.84 -2.29
N ALA A 16 -10.96 -2.49 -1.31
CA ALA A 16 -11.79 -3.67 -1.55
C ALA A 16 -12.96 -3.31 -2.49
N VAL A 17 -13.64 -2.19 -2.26
CA VAL A 17 -14.70 -1.69 -3.15
C VAL A 17 -14.14 -1.36 -4.55
N LEU A 18 -13.03 -0.64 -4.63
CA LEU A 18 -12.43 -0.23 -5.90
C LEU A 18 -12.04 -1.43 -6.78
N LEU A 19 -11.56 -2.51 -6.16
CA LEU A 19 -11.12 -3.73 -6.85
C LEU A 19 -12.24 -4.74 -7.08
N ASP A 20 -13.49 -4.43 -6.68
CA ASP A 20 -14.60 -5.39 -6.62
C ASP A 20 -14.24 -6.68 -5.85
N LEU A 21 -13.40 -6.52 -4.81
CA LEU A 21 -12.96 -7.61 -3.96
C LEU A 21 -13.94 -7.77 -2.80
N LYS A 22 -14.63 -8.91 -2.77
CA LYS A 22 -15.46 -9.31 -1.62
C LYS A 22 -14.59 -9.74 -0.44
N LEU A 23 -14.14 -8.77 0.34
CA LEU A 23 -13.43 -9.02 1.59
C LEU A 23 -14.43 -9.48 2.65
N GLN A 24 -14.36 -10.75 3.05
CA GLN A 24 -15.21 -11.30 4.10
C GLN A 24 -14.75 -10.77 5.47
N ASP A 25 -15.70 -10.54 6.37
CA ASP A 25 -15.43 -9.99 7.70
C ASP A 25 -14.36 -10.79 8.47
N GLU A 26 -14.36 -12.12 8.32
CA GLU A 26 -13.38 -13.01 8.96
C GLU A 26 -11.93 -12.78 8.54
N TYR A 27 -11.70 -12.14 7.39
CA TYR A 27 -10.36 -11.82 6.89
C TYR A 27 -9.98 -10.35 7.07
N ARG A 28 -10.94 -9.47 7.35
CA ARG A 28 -10.72 -8.01 7.37
C ARG A 28 -9.60 -7.61 8.32
N ASP A 29 -9.67 -8.06 9.56
CA ASP A 29 -8.68 -7.70 10.60
C ASP A 29 -7.27 -8.16 10.22
N GLY A 30 -7.15 -9.35 9.61
CA GLY A 30 -5.88 -9.87 9.12
C GLY A 30 -5.32 -9.06 7.95
N VAL A 31 -6.18 -8.59 7.05
CA VAL A 31 -5.77 -7.73 5.92
C VAL A 31 -5.31 -6.38 6.45
N VAL A 32 -6.03 -5.75 7.37
CA VAL A 32 -5.65 -4.48 8.00
C VAL A 32 -4.28 -4.60 8.68
N ALA A 33 -4.07 -5.61 9.52
CA ALA A 33 -2.79 -5.82 10.21
C ALA A 33 -1.62 -6.02 9.23
N ASN A 34 -1.84 -6.71 8.11
CA ASN A 34 -0.83 -6.86 7.07
C ASN A 34 -0.53 -5.54 6.35
N PHE A 35 -1.54 -4.72 6.08
CA PHE A 35 -1.34 -3.39 5.47
C PHE A 35 -0.58 -2.44 6.41
N GLU A 36 -0.83 -2.47 7.72
CA GLU A 36 -0.04 -1.71 8.70
C GLU A 36 1.45 -2.08 8.62
N ARG A 37 1.74 -3.38 8.55
CA ARG A 37 3.12 -3.88 8.44
C ARG A 37 3.77 -3.50 7.11
N ILE A 38 3.04 -3.61 6.01
CA ILE A 38 3.52 -3.19 4.68
C ILE A 38 3.79 -1.68 4.67
N ARG A 39 2.91 -0.87 5.26
CA ARG A 39 3.07 0.59 5.34
C ARG A 39 4.35 0.97 6.07
N ALA A 40 4.67 0.32 7.18
CA ALA A 40 5.91 0.59 7.92
C ALA A 40 7.16 0.37 7.05
N ILE A 41 7.16 -0.69 6.23
CA ILE A 41 8.27 -0.97 5.29
C ILE A 41 8.28 0.05 4.14
N ALA A 42 7.11 0.33 3.56
CA ALA A 42 6.97 1.26 2.45
C ALA A 42 7.38 2.68 2.83
N GLN A 43 7.18 3.10 4.08
CA GLN A 43 7.62 4.41 4.56
C GLN A 43 9.14 4.57 4.40
N VAL A 44 9.92 3.57 4.80
CA VAL A 44 11.39 3.59 4.64
C VAL A 44 11.78 3.71 3.17
N VAL A 45 11.08 3.00 2.27
CA VAL A 45 11.33 3.05 0.83
C VAL A 45 10.97 4.42 0.23
N ASN A 46 9.89 5.03 0.69
CA ASN A 46 9.41 6.33 0.19
C ASN A 46 10.26 7.52 0.67
N GLU A 47 11.11 7.32 1.68
CA GLU A 47 12.04 8.33 2.19
C GLU A 47 13.32 8.44 1.33
N PHE A 48 13.60 7.44 0.47
CA PHE A 48 14.71 7.55 -0.47
C PHE A 48 14.41 8.61 -1.54
N PRO A 49 15.36 9.52 -1.83
CA PRO A 49 15.17 10.49 -2.89
C PRO A 49 15.07 9.76 -4.23
N LEU A 50 14.04 10.08 -5.01
CA LEU A 50 13.86 9.60 -6.38
C LEU A 50 14.29 10.73 -7.33
N PRO A 51 15.43 10.60 -8.04
CA PRO A 51 15.83 11.56 -9.07
C PRO A 51 14.79 11.62 -10.19
N ASP A 52 14.57 12.80 -10.79
CA ASP A 52 13.63 12.97 -11.90
C ASP A 52 14.01 12.12 -13.13
N GLU A 53 15.30 11.80 -13.28
CA GLU A 53 15.89 11.00 -14.36
C GLU A 53 15.87 9.49 -14.06
N LEU A 54 15.38 9.08 -12.88
CA LEU A 54 15.29 7.67 -12.51
C LEU A 54 14.16 6.99 -13.29
N GLU A 55 14.54 6.17 -14.27
CA GLU A 55 13.61 5.29 -14.96
C GLU A 55 13.35 4.03 -14.13
N VAL A 56 12.12 3.53 -14.19
CA VAL A 56 11.80 2.19 -13.69
C VAL A 56 12.67 1.17 -14.42
N SER A 57 13.22 0.19 -13.69
CA SER A 57 13.93 -0.91 -14.35
C SER A 57 13.00 -1.58 -15.36
N THR A 58 13.37 -1.51 -16.64
CA THR A 58 12.60 -2.09 -17.75
C THR A 58 12.88 -3.57 -17.94
N GLU A 59 13.82 -4.14 -17.17
CA GLU A 59 14.30 -5.50 -17.40
C GLU A 59 13.42 -6.52 -16.68
N PHE A 60 12.56 -7.18 -17.45
CA PHE A 60 11.87 -8.39 -17.03
C PHE A 60 12.80 -9.58 -17.24
N HIS A 61 13.24 -10.23 -16.15
CA HIS A 61 13.96 -11.49 -16.21
C HIS A 61 12.96 -12.66 -16.16
N PRO A 62 12.84 -13.47 -17.23
CA PRO A 62 11.90 -14.59 -17.28
C PRO A 62 12.25 -15.75 -16.33
#